data_AF-A0AA87AYP6-F1
#
_entry.id   AF-A0AA87AYP6-F1
#
_cell.length_a   1.000
_cell.length_b   1.000
_cell.length_c   1.000
_cell.angle_alpha   90.00
_cell.angle_beta   90.00
_cell.angle_gamma   90.00
#
_symmetry.space_group_name_H-M   'P 1'
#
loop_
_entity.id
_entity.type
_entity.pdbx_description
1 polymer ?
#
loop_
_entity_poly.entity_id
_entity_poly.type
_entity_poly.pdbx_seq_one_letter_code
_entity_poly.pdbx_strand_id
1 'polypeptide(L)'
;MDFLSIILAALGIQRERANKASDRKIEAYRLVSEVAVEAAQAGNMVAMAMPGIMLRLQVLYPDQPELHASCTTTLTTMLEQSRQLYHMAENYKPTIENGSSWADWEQVLRKLHEWRSSASMLRPHTEAIIKRYEDLLTATEQTYASPPAQPTLPRRDRGWDAPPL
;
A
#
# COMPACT_ATOMS: atom_id res chain seq x y z
N MET A 1 -26.45 -34.60 43.97
CA MET A 1 -26.41 -33.68 42.81
C MET A 1 -27.53 -34.08 41.88
N ASP A 2 -28.50 -33.18 41.66
CA ASP A 2 -29.68 -33.47 40.83
C ASP A 2 -29.34 -33.42 39.34
N PHE A 3 -29.94 -34.34 38.58
CA PHE A 3 -29.78 -34.47 37.13
C PHE A 3 -30.09 -33.16 36.37
N LEU A 4 -31.07 -32.38 36.85
CA LEU A 4 -31.40 -31.06 36.30
C LEU A 4 -30.27 -30.05 36.49
N SER A 5 -29.53 -30.12 37.60
CA SER A 5 -28.37 -29.25 37.85
C SER A 5 -27.21 -29.56 36.89
N ILE A 6 -27.03 -30.82 36.50
CA ILE A 6 -26.02 -31.25 35.52
C ILE A 6 -26.36 -30.71 34.12
N ILE A 7 -27.64 -30.79 33.72
CA ILE A 7 -28.10 -30.26 32.43
C ILE A 7 -27.96 -28.74 32.38
N LEU A 8 -28.37 -28.03 33.43
CA LEU A 8 -28.22 -26.57 33.52
C LEU A 8 -26.75 -26.13 33.49
N ALA A 9 -25.86 -26.87 34.15
CA ALA A 9 -24.42 -26.62 34.09
C ALA A 9 -23.85 -26.88 32.68
N ALA A 10 -24.27 -27.96 32.01
CA ALA A 10 -23.86 -28.27 30.64
C ALA A 10 -24.32 -27.21 29.64
N LEU A 11 -25.56 -26.71 29.77
CA LEU A 11 -26.09 -25.61 28.97
C LEU A 11 -25.31 -24.30 29.21
N GLY A 12 -24.95 -24.02 30.46
CA GLY A 12 -24.09 -22.87 30.81
C GLY A 12 -22.72 -22.93 30.15
N ILE A 13 -22.05 -24.10 30.22
CA ILE A 13 -20.74 -24.33 29.60
C ILE A 13 -20.82 -24.22 28.07
N GLN A 14 -21.88 -24.75 27.46
CA GLN A 14 -22.09 -24.64 26.01
C GLN A 14 -22.31 -23.19 25.57
N ARG A 15 -23.13 -22.42 26.31
CA ARG A 15 -23.35 -21.00 26.03
C ARG A 15 -22.05 -20.19 26.14
N GLU A 16 -21.25 -20.43 27.17
CA GLU A 16 -19.97 -19.73 27.35
C GLU A 16 -18.97 -20.05 26.22
N ARG A 17 -18.90 -21.32 25.80
CA ARG A 17 -18.08 -21.75 24.65
C ARG A 17 -18.55 -21.10 23.34
N ALA A 18 -19.86 -21.01 23.11
CA ALA A 18 -20.43 -20.37 21.93
C ALA A 18 -20.12 -18.86 21.89
N ASN A 19 -20.24 -18.17 23.02
CA ASN A 19 -19.91 -16.74 23.12
C ASN A 19 -18.42 -16.50 22.82
N LYS A 20 -17.51 -17.27 23.45
CA LYS A 20 -16.08 -17.18 23.19
C LYS A 20 -15.75 -17.43 21.71
N ALA A 21 -16.36 -18.43 21.08
CA ALA A 21 -16.17 -18.69 19.66
C ALA A 21 -16.68 -17.54 18.78
N SER A 22 -17.79 -16.89 19.16
CA SER A 22 -18.32 -15.70 18.47
C SER A 22 -17.35 -14.53 18.52
N ASP A 23 -16.79 -14.20 19.69
CA ASP A 23 -15.83 -13.09 19.84
C ASP A 23 -14.58 -13.31 18.99
N ARG A 24 -14.07 -14.55 18.97
CA ARG A 24 -12.90 -14.94 18.18
C ARG A 24 -13.18 -14.86 16.68
N LYS A 25 -14.38 -15.22 16.23
CA LYS A 25 -14.80 -15.05 14.83
C LYS A 25 -14.86 -13.58 14.43
N ILE A 26 -15.45 -12.72 15.27
CA ILE A 26 -15.53 -11.28 15.00
C ILE A 26 -14.14 -10.68 14.86
N GLU A 27 -13.22 -11.04 15.75
CA GLU A 27 -11.84 -10.56 15.69
C GLU A 27 -11.11 -11.07 14.43
N ALA A 28 -11.29 -12.34 14.07
CA ALA A 28 -10.73 -12.89 12.83
C ALA A 28 -11.26 -12.13 11.58
N TYR A 29 -12.57 -11.85 11.55
CA TYR A 29 -13.18 -11.04 10.48
C TYR A 29 -12.59 -9.64 10.42
N ARG A 30 -12.43 -8.97 11.57
CA ARG A 30 -11.82 -7.65 11.66
C ARG A 30 -10.41 -7.67 11.06
N LEU A 31 -9.55 -8.58 11.51
CA LEU A 31 -8.16 -8.66 11.03
C LEU A 31 -8.07 -8.89 9.52
N VAL A 32 -8.86 -9.83 8.98
CA VAL A 32 -8.90 -10.09 7.55
C VAL A 32 -9.44 -8.89 6.77
N SER A 33 -10.47 -8.22 7.28
CA SER A 33 -11.01 -7.02 6.64
C SER A 33 -10.00 -5.87 6.61
N GLU A 34 -9.19 -5.71 7.65
CA GLU A 34 -8.13 -4.69 7.66
C GLU A 34 -7.03 -5.01 6.65
N VAL A 35 -6.64 -6.29 6.50
CA VAL A 35 -5.71 -6.70 5.44
C VAL A 35 -6.28 -6.39 4.06
N ALA A 36 -7.56 -6.69 3.82
CA ALA A 36 -8.22 -6.39 2.55
C ALA A 36 -8.24 -4.88 2.28
N VAL A 37 -8.56 -4.06 3.28
CA VAL A 37 -8.58 -2.60 3.16
C VAL A 37 -7.18 -2.06 2.84
N GLU A 38 -6.15 -2.52 3.54
CA GLU A 38 -4.77 -2.08 3.30
C GLU A 38 -4.31 -2.45 1.87
N ALA A 39 -4.64 -3.66 1.42
CA ALA A 39 -4.36 -4.14 0.07
C ALA A 39 -5.08 -3.31 -1.01
N ALA A 40 -6.37 -3.04 -0.81
CA ALA A 40 -7.16 -2.23 -1.72
C ALA A 40 -6.65 -0.78 -1.79
N GLN A 41 -6.29 -0.19 -0.64
CA GLN A 41 -5.71 1.16 -0.60
C GLN A 41 -4.38 1.22 -1.36
N ALA A 42 -3.46 0.29 -1.11
CA ALA A 42 -2.19 0.22 -1.82
C ALA A 42 -2.38 0.06 -3.35
N GLY A 43 -3.27 -0.85 -3.76
CA GLY A 43 -3.61 -1.05 -5.18
C GLY A 43 -4.19 0.21 -5.83
N ASN A 44 -5.08 0.93 -5.12
CA ASN A 44 -5.66 2.18 -5.59
C ASN A 44 -4.60 3.29 -5.71
N MET A 45 -3.67 3.40 -4.77
CA MET A 45 -2.57 4.38 -4.85
C MET A 45 -1.73 4.16 -6.11
N VAL A 46 -1.36 2.92 -6.41
CA VAL A 46 -0.61 2.59 -7.63
C VAL A 46 -1.43 2.89 -8.88
N ALA A 47 -2.70 2.48 -8.91
CA ALA A 47 -3.58 2.71 -10.05
C ALA A 47 -3.78 4.20 -10.36
N MET A 48 -3.82 5.05 -9.34
CA MET A 48 -3.95 6.51 -9.50
C MET A 48 -2.63 7.17 -9.93
N ALA A 49 -1.49 6.74 -9.38
CA ALA A 49 -0.20 7.35 -9.69
C ALA A 49 0.37 6.91 -11.05
N MET A 50 0.14 5.64 -11.44
CA MET A 50 0.75 5.03 -12.61
C MET A 50 0.56 5.83 -13.92
N PRO A 51 -0.64 6.30 -14.30
CA PRO A 51 -0.82 7.05 -15.54
C PRO A 51 0.03 8.32 -15.62
N GLY A 52 0.15 9.05 -14.50
CA GLY A 52 0.94 10.28 -14.41
C GLY A 52 2.44 9.99 -14.54
N ILE A 53 2.94 9.00 -13.80
CA ILE A 53 4.33 8.55 -13.88
C ILE A 53 4.69 8.11 -15.30
N MET A 54 3.84 7.30 -15.93
CA MET A 54 4.11 6.78 -17.28
C MET A 54 4.13 7.88 -18.34
N LEU A 55 3.19 8.82 -18.28
CA LEU A 55 3.16 9.96 -19.20
C LEU A 55 4.43 10.82 -19.07
N ARG A 56 4.84 11.14 -17.83
CA ARG A 56 6.05 11.94 -17.58
C ARG A 56 7.32 11.22 -18.06
N LEU A 57 7.41 9.90 -17.83
CA LEU A 57 8.50 9.08 -18.34
C LEU A 57 8.60 9.13 -19.87
N GLN A 58 7.46 9.03 -20.58
CA GLN A 58 7.44 9.09 -22.04
C GLN A 58 7.90 10.45 -22.58
N VAL A 59 7.57 11.55 -21.88
CA VAL A 59 7.97 12.90 -22.28
C VAL A 59 9.46 13.16 -22.01
N LEU A 60 9.97 12.72 -20.86
CA LEU A 60 11.34 13.01 -20.43
C LEU A 60 12.37 12.05 -21.04
N TYR A 61 11.98 10.82 -21.36
CA TYR A 61 12.86 9.76 -21.84
C TYR A 61 12.27 9.02 -23.06
N PRO A 62 11.97 9.72 -24.17
CA PRO A 62 11.33 9.11 -25.36
C PRO A 62 12.19 8.02 -26.01
N ASP A 63 13.52 8.15 -25.94
CA ASP A 63 14.46 7.23 -26.59
C ASP A 63 14.90 6.06 -25.69
N GLN A 64 14.30 5.91 -24.49
CA GLN A 64 14.68 4.87 -23.52
C GLN A 64 13.50 3.95 -23.21
N PRO A 65 13.09 3.07 -24.16
CA PRO A 65 11.96 2.17 -23.98
C PRO A 65 12.17 1.17 -22.83
N GLU A 66 13.42 0.84 -22.50
CA GLU A 66 13.78 -0.05 -21.40
C GLU A 66 13.34 0.52 -20.03
N LEU A 67 13.48 1.83 -19.82
CA LEU A 67 13.02 2.49 -18.58
C LEU A 67 11.50 2.44 -18.46
N HIS A 68 10.80 2.71 -19.57
CA HIS A 68 9.35 2.62 -19.63
C HIS A 68 8.87 1.20 -19.31
N ALA A 69 9.49 0.18 -19.92
CA ALA A 69 9.19 -1.21 -19.65
C ALA A 69 9.43 -1.58 -18.18
N SER A 70 10.59 -1.23 -17.63
CA SER A 70 10.93 -1.51 -16.22
C SER A 70 9.94 -0.87 -15.25
N CYS A 71 9.63 0.42 -15.40
CA CYS A 71 8.66 1.11 -14.54
C CYS A 71 7.26 0.51 -14.66
N THR A 72 6.83 0.19 -15.89
CA THR A 72 5.55 -0.47 -16.12
C THR A 72 5.50 -1.82 -15.42
N THR A 73 6.54 -2.65 -15.55
CA THR A 73 6.62 -3.95 -14.89
C THR A 73 6.57 -3.82 -13.37
N THR A 74 7.30 -2.88 -12.77
CA THR A 74 7.28 -2.67 -11.32
C THR A 74 5.89 -2.25 -10.82
N LEU A 75 5.28 -1.23 -11.42
CA LEU A 75 3.98 -0.72 -11.00
C LEU A 75 2.85 -1.75 -11.25
N THR A 76 2.87 -2.45 -12.37
CA THR A 76 1.90 -3.53 -12.65
C THR A 76 2.05 -4.69 -11.68
N THR A 77 3.29 -5.07 -11.31
CA THR A 77 3.55 -6.12 -10.32
C THR A 77 3.01 -5.72 -8.95
N MET A 78 3.25 -4.48 -8.50
CA MET A 78 2.71 -4.00 -7.22
C MET A 78 1.18 -4.01 -7.19
N LEU A 79 0.55 -3.61 -8.29
CA LEU A 79 -0.89 -3.59 -8.44
C LEU A 79 -1.46 -5.01 -8.42
N GLU A 80 -0.82 -5.96 -9.12
CA GLU A 80 -1.21 -7.36 -9.12
C GLU A 80 -1.03 -8.02 -7.74
N GLN A 81 0.11 -7.79 -7.08
CA GLN A 81 0.35 -8.27 -5.71
C GLN A 81 -0.69 -7.72 -4.72
N SER A 82 -1.06 -6.45 -4.84
CA SER A 82 -2.10 -5.84 -4.01
C SER A 82 -3.47 -6.47 -4.26
N ARG A 83 -3.82 -6.75 -5.53
CA ARG A 83 -5.05 -7.48 -5.88
C ARG A 83 -5.05 -8.90 -5.34
N GLN A 84 -3.94 -9.62 -5.48
CA GLN A 84 -3.80 -10.97 -4.95
C GLN A 84 -4.00 -11.00 -3.44
N LEU A 85 -3.37 -10.07 -2.70
CA LEU A 85 -3.53 -9.98 -1.25
C LEU A 85 -4.98 -9.65 -0.85
N TYR A 86 -5.64 -8.75 -1.58
CA TYR A 86 -7.05 -8.44 -1.38
C TYR A 86 -7.92 -9.68 -1.58
N HIS A 87 -7.74 -10.41 -2.68
CA HIS A 87 -8.49 -11.63 -2.95
C HIS A 87 -8.22 -12.73 -1.93
N MET A 88 -6.97 -12.88 -1.47
CA MET A 88 -6.65 -13.82 -0.39
C MET A 88 -7.40 -13.48 0.90
N ALA A 89 -7.50 -12.20 1.25
CA ALA A 89 -8.26 -11.76 2.42
C ALA A 89 -9.77 -12.02 2.25
N GLU A 90 -10.36 -11.63 1.13
CA GLU A 90 -11.79 -11.89 0.86
C GLU A 90 -12.12 -13.38 0.86
N ASN A 91 -11.26 -14.21 0.26
CA ASN A 91 -11.44 -15.67 0.20
C ASN A 91 -11.25 -16.36 1.56
N TYR A 92 -10.69 -15.67 2.56
CA TYR A 92 -10.54 -16.21 3.92
C TYR A 92 -11.82 -16.08 4.74
N LYS A 93 -12.74 -15.17 4.37
CA LYS A 93 -14.01 -14.93 5.08
C LYS A 93 -14.89 -16.19 5.18
N PRO A 94 -15.13 -16.98 4.11
CA PRO A 94 -15.89 -18.22 4.21
C PRO A 94 -15.25 -19.25 5.15
N THR A 95 -13.91 -19.26 5.26
CA THR A 95 -13.19 -20.15 6.19
C THR A 95 -13.47 -19.78 7.65
N ILE A 96 -13.56 -18.49 7.96
CA ILE A 96 -13.93 -18.00 9.29
C ILE A 96 -15.40 -18.33 9.60
N GLU A 97 -16.30 -18.15 8.61
CA GLU A 97 -17.72 -18.42 8.75
C GLU A 97 -18.00 -19.88 9.12
N ASN A 98 -17.46 -20.79 8.31
CA ASN A 98 -17.68 -22.24 8.40
C ASN A 98 -16.88 -22.89 9.54
N GLY A 99 -15.97 -22.17 10.20
CA GLY A 99 -15.22 -22.65 11.35
C GLY A 99 -16.13 -22.91 12.56
N SER A 100 -16.65 -24.13 12.70
CA SER A 100 -17.56 -24.51 13.80
C SER A 100 -16.86 -25.19 14.99
N SER A 101 -15.63 -25.69 14.81
CA SER A 101 -14.89 -26.41 15.87
C SER A 101 -13.36 -26.22 15.80
N TRP A 102 -12.88 -24.98 15.76
CA TRP A 102 -11.44 -24.77 15.86
C TRP A 102 -11.02 -24.92 17.32
N ALA A 103 -10.43 -26.08 17.65
CA ALA A 103 -9.84 -26.37 18.95
C ALA A 103 -8.68 -25.42 19.31
N ASP A 104 -8.28 -24.53 18.41
CA ASP A 104 -7.22 -23.56 18.65
C ASP A 104 -7.45 -22.22 17.92
N TRP A 105 -8.58 -21.55 18.21
CA TRP A 105 -8.84 -20.18 17.74
C TRP A 105 -7.72 -19.20 18.11
N GLU A 106 -6.99 -19.45 19.20
CA GLU A 106 -5.83 -18.63 19.59
C GLU A 106 -4.69 -18.73 18.57
N GLN A 107 -4.39 -19.94 18.08
CA GLN A 107 -3.38 -20.13 17.05
C GLN A 107 -3.77 -19.44 15.74
N VAL A 108 -5.04 -19.53 15.35
CA VAL A 108 -5.58 -18.86 14.15
C VAL A 108 -5.46 -17.35 14.28
N LEU A 109 -5.93 -16.79 15.40
CA LEU A 109 -5.85 -15.35 15.64
C LEU A 109 -4.40 -14.86 15.66
N ARG A 110 -3.48 -15.61 16.27
CA ARG A 110 -2.06 -15.26 16.24
C ARG A 110 -1.53 -15.14 14.81
N LYS A 111 -1.83 -16.13 13.96
CA LYS A 111 -1.44 -16.09 12.53
C LYS A 111 -2.10 -14.93 11.79
N LEU A 112 -3.36 -14.61 12.09
CA LEU A 112 -4.05 -13.46 11.48
C LEU A 112 -3.46 -12.13 11.94
N HIS A 113 -3.03 -12.01 13.20
CA HIS A 113 -2.31 -10.83 13.69
C HIS A 113 -0.95 -10.68 13.02
N GLU A 114 -0.19 -11.78 12.87
CA GLU A 114 1.09 -11.80 12.14
C GLU A 114 0.91 -11.42 10.66
N TRP A 115 -0.16 -11.92 10.04
CA TRP A 115 -0.49 -11.55 8.67
C TRP A 115 -0.87 -10.06 8.57
N ARG A 116 -1.67 -9.55 9.51
CA ARG A 116 -2.06 -8.15 9.57
C ARG A 116 -0.86 -7.22 9.79
N SER A 117 0.07 -7.58 10.66
CA SER A 117 1.30 -6.81 10.89
C SER A 117 2.23 -6.80 9.67
N SER A 118 2.26 -7.90 8.93
CA SER A 118 2.99 -7.96 7.66
C SER A 118 2.31 -7.06 6.62
N ALA A 119 0.98 -7.12 6.53
CA ALA A 119 0.19 -6.32 5.59
C ALA A 119 0.24 -4.81 5.90
N SER A 120 0.41 -4.39 7.16
CA SER A 120 0.45 -2.96 7.51
C SER A 120 1.62 -2.20 6.86
N MET A 121 2.66 -2.90 6.42
CA MET A 121 3.79 -2.29 5.71
C MET A 121 3.53 -2.07 4.23
N LEU A 122 2.46 -2.64 3.66
CA LEU A 122 2.17 -2.57 2.23
C LEU A 122 1.91 -1.14 1.75
N ARG A 123 1.09 -0.39 2.48
CA ARG A 123 0.77 0.99 2.18
C ARG A 123 1.99 1.92 2.25
N PRO A 124 2.74 2.00 3.37
CA PRO A 124 3.91 2.89 3.44
C PRO A 124 5.00 2.51 2.44
N HIS A 125 5.18 1.22 2.15
CA HIS A 125 6.11 0.77 1.11
C HIS A 125 5.68 1.24 -0.28
N THR A 126 4.39 1.08 -0.61
CA THR A 126 3.81 1.57 -1.87
C THR A 126 3.97 3.08 -2.02
N GLU A 127 3.67 3.84 -0.96
CA GLU A 127 3.84 5.29 -0.91
C GLU A 127 5.30 5.70 -1.16
N ALA A 128 6.26 5.03 -0.50
CA ALA A 128 7.67 5.31 -0.66
C ALA A 128 8.17 5.07 -2.10
N ILE A 129 7.70 4.01 -2.76
CA ILE A 129 8.06 3.73 -4.16
C ILE A 129 7.48 4.79 -5.09
N ILE A 130 6.19 5.10 -4.96
CA ILE A 130 5.53 6.13 -5.78
C ILE A 130 6.24 7.47 -5.59
N LYS A 131 6.47 7.87 -4.34
CA LYS A 131 7.17 9.12 -4.02
C LYS A 131 8.56 9.16 -4.64
N ARG A 132 9.30 8.05 -4.60
CA ARG A 132 10.63 7.99 -5.23
C ARG A 132 10.57 8.20 -6.74
N TYR A 133 9.58 7.63 -7.44
CA TYR A 133 9.39 7.90 -8.86
C TYR A 133 9.05 9.37 -9.12
N GLU A 134 8.12 9.93 -8.36
CA GLU A 134 7.70 11.33 -8.47
C GLU A 134 8.86 12.30 -8.20
N ASP A 135 9.66 12.05 -7.17
CA ASP A 135 10.83 12.86 -6.82
C ASP A 135 11.89 12.84 -7.95
N LEU A 136 12.16 11.67 -8.53
CA LEU A 136 13.10 11.52 -9.64
C LEU A 136 12.62 12.24 -10.91
N LEU A 137 11.34 12.13 -11.24
CA LEU A 137 10.74 12.82 -12.39
C LEU A 137 10.71 14.33 -12.19
N THR A 138 10.47 14.78 -10.96
CA THR A 138 10.43 16.22 -10.64
C THR A 138 11.84 16.83 -10.69
N ALA A 139 12.85 16.12 -10.20
CA ALA A 139 14.24 16.58 -10.29
C ALA A 139 14.72 16.71 -11.74
N THR A 140 14.31 15.80 -12.62
CA THR A 140 14.70 15.83 -14.03
C THR A 140 13.98 16.94 -14.79
N GLU A 141 12.69 17.15 -14.53
CA GLU A 141 11.94 18.32 -15.06
C GLU A 141 12.58 19.65 -14.68
N GLN A 142 13.02 19.81 -13.43
CA GLN A 142 13.70 21.04 -12.97
C GLN A 142 15.05 21.24 -13.68
N THR A 143 15.74 20.14 -14.01
CA THR A 143 17.00 20.18 -14.77
C THR A 143 16.76 20.68 -16.20
N TYR A 144 15.67 20.25 -16.84
CA TYR A 144 15.30 20.71 -18.19
C TYR A 144 14.69 22.12 -18.20
N ALA A 145 14.03 22.55 -17.12
CA ALA A 145 13.39 23.86 -17.02
C ALA A 145 14.36 25.01 -16.71
N SER A 146 15.59 24.72 -16.28
CA SER A 146 16.59 25.73 -15.98
C SER A 146 17.27 26.19 -17.29
N PRO A 147 17.08 27.44 -17.75
CA PRO A 147 17.82 27.93 -18.92
C PRO A 147 19.32 27.87 -18.63
N PRO A 148 20.18 27.57 -19.62
CA PRO A 148 21.62 27.65 -19.42
C PRO A 148 21.95 29.06 -18.90
N ALA A 149 22.65 29.13 -17.78
CA ALA A 149 23.09 30.39 -17.20
C ALA A 149 23.77 31.18 -18.32
N GLN A 150 23.13 32.28 -18.76
CA GLN A 150 23.74 33.15 -19.76
C GLN A 150 25.11 33.56 -19.21
N PRO A 151 26.20 33.40 -19.97
CA PRO A 151 27.50 33.89 -19.53
C PRO A 151 27.31 35.38 -19.25
N THR A 152 27.42 35.76 -17.98
CA THR A 152 27.42 37.16 -17.57
C THR A 152 28.59 37.82 -18.27
N LEU A 153 28.31 38.53 -19.36
CA LEU A 153 29.32 39.35 -20.03
C LEU A 153 29.90 40.26 -18.96
N PRO A 154 31.24 40.25 -18.74
CA PRO A 154 31.85 41.19 -17.82
C PRO A 154 31.44 42.58 -18.31
N ARG A 155 30.73 43.31 -17.45
CA ARG A 155 30.32 44.70 -17.68
C ARG A 155 31.61 45.49 -17.91
N ARG A 156 31.98 45.63 -19.18
CA ARG A 156 33.18 46.36 -19.60
C ARG A 156 32.96 47.79 -19.12
N ASP A 157 33.71 48.19 -18.11
CA ASP A 157 33.71 49.55 -17.58
C ASP A 157 33.77 50.50 -18.77
N ARG A 158 32.67 51.23 -18.99
CA ARG A 158 32.67 52.35 -19.92
C ARG A 158 33.66 53.34 -19.32
N GLY A 159 34.82 53.43 -19.96
CA GLY A 159 35.85 54.39 -19.66
C GLY A 159 35.26 55.79 -19.55
N TRP A 160 35.87 56.56 -18.65
CA TRP A 160 35.56 57.93 -18.25
C TRP A 160 35.65 58.99 -19.36
N ASP A 161 35.50 58.62 -20.65
CA ASP A 161 35.68 59.52 -21.80
C ASP A 161 34.43 59.54 -22.70
N ALA A 162 33.29 59.99 -22.17
CA ALA A 162 32.17 60.42 -23.00
C ALA A 162 31.90 61.92 -22.75
N PRO A 163 32.06 62.80 -23.77
CA PRO A 163 31.88 64.24 -23.58
C PRO A 163 30.39 64.59 -23.40
N PRO A 164 30.05 65.59 -22.57
CA PRO A 164 28.66 66.01 -22.35
C PRO A 164 28.10 66.76 -23.57
N LEU A 165 26.82 66.51 -23.86
CA LEU A 165 26.00 67.27 -24.82
C LEU A 165 25.70 68.68 -24.29
#